data_AF-A0A7S2RTX4-F1
#
_entry.id   AF-A0A7S2RTX4-F1
#
_cell.length_a   1.000
_cell.length_b   1.000
_cell.length_c   1.000
_cell.angle_alpha   90.00
_cell.angle_beta   90.00
_cell.angle_gamma   90.00
#
_symmetry.space_group_name_H-M   'P 1'
#
loop_
_entity.id
_entity.type
_entity.pdbx_description
1 polymer ?
#
loop_
_entity_poly.entity_id
_entity_poly.type
_entity_poly.pdbx_seq_one_letter_code
_entity_poly.pdbx_strand_id
1 'polypeptide(L)'
;RLFLSVANSWHSCNHSMTDVKELIPEFYYAPEMFQNLNGLPLGRLQDNRVVGDVILPPWAKNDPYEFVRLHRAALESEYVTANLHHWIDLIFGHKQIGAPAEEADNVFF
;
A
#
# COMPACT_ATOMS: atom_id res chain seq x y z
N ARG A 1 -1.14 9.51 -12.20
CA ARG A 1 -1.76 10.00 -10.94
C ARG A 1 -0.68 9.89 -9.87
N LEU A 2 -0.36 10.97 -9.14
CA LEU A 2 0.72 10.96 -8.14
C LEU A 2 0.28 10.25 -6.85
N PHE A 3 1.23 9.60 -6.17
CA PHE A 3 1.01 9.02 -4.83
C PHE A 3 1.06 10.14 -3.78
N LEU A 4 -0.11 10.65 -3.42
CA LEU A 4 -0.26 11.80 -2.51
C LEU A 4 -0.56 11.41 -1.07
N SER A 5 -1.33 10.34 -0.88
CA SER A 5 -1.88 9.97 0.44
C SER A 5 -2.09 8.48 0.52
N VAL A 6 -1.66 7.89 1.64
CA VAL A 6 -1.90 6.48 1.95
C VAL A 6 -3.41 6.20 2.02
N ALA A 7 -4.17 7.07 2.68
CA ALA A 7 -5.61 6.94 2.83
C ALA A 7 -6.35 7.01 1.48
N ASN A 8 -5.96 7.93 0.59
CA ASN A 8 -6.59 8.02 -0.73
C ASN A 8 -6.28 6.79 -1.60
N SER A 9 -5.03 6.30 -1.55
CA SER A 9 -4.66 5.08 -2.27
C SER A 9 -5.42 3.86 -1.75
N TRP A 10 -5.51 3.70 -0.42
CA TRP A 10 -6.31 2.65 0.21
C TRP A 10 -7.78 2.73 -0.20
N HIS A 11 -8.36 3.93 -0.15
CA HIS A 11 -9.74 4.14 -0.57
C HIS A 11 -9.96 3.76 -2.04
N SER A 12 -9.05 4.18 -2.93
CA SER A 12 -9.08 3.85 -4.35
C SER A 12 -9.06 2.32 -4.57
N CYS A 13 -8.16 1.60 -3.92
CA CYS A 13 -8.07 0.14 -4.07
C CYS A 13 -9.32 -0.61 -3.58
N ASN A 14 -10.08 -0.03 -2.64
CA ASN A 14 -11.28 -0.67 -2.08
C ASN A 14 -12.59 -0.26 -2.79
N HIS A 15 -12.56 0.74 -3.67
CA HIS A 15 -13.78 1.30 -4.28
C HIS A 15 -13.73 1.37 -5.81
N SER A 16 -12.55 1.22 -6.41
CA SER A 16 -12.38 1.27 -7.86
C SER A 16 -12.16 -0.13 -8.42
N MET A 17 -13.03 -0.55 -9.34
CA MET A 17 -12.93 -1.84 -10.04
C MET A 17 -11.66 -2.00 -10.90
N THR A 18 -10.95 -0.90 -11.15
CA THR A 18 -9.72 -0.86 -11.96
C THR A 18 -8.46 -0.69 -11.13
N ASP A 19 -8.60 -0.58 -9.80
CA ASP A 19 -7.48 -0.34 -8.89
C ASP A 19 -7.30 -1.54 -7.95
N VAL A 20 -6.56 -2.53 -8.41
CA VAL A 20 -6.30 -3.80 -7.68
C VAL A 20 -4.84 -3.88 -7.24
N LYS A 21 -4.29 -2.74 -6.79
CA LYS A 21 -2.87 -2.62 -6.45
C LYS A 21 -2.56 -3.19 -5.06
N GLU A 22 -1.48 -3.96 -4.98
CA GLU A 22 -0.88 -4.44 -3.73
C GLU A 22 0.32 -3.58 -3.29
N LEU A 23 0.74 -3.75 -2.03
CA LEU A 23 1.88 -3.01 -1.46
C LEU A 23 3.23 -3.57 -1.93
N ILE A 24 4.21 -2.67 -2.04
CA ILE A 24 5.61 -2.99 -2.31
C ILE A 24 6.41 -3.11 -1.00
N PRO A 25 7.57 -3.81 -1.00
CA PRO A 25 8.40 -4.01 0.20
C PRO A 25 8.79 -2.72 0.94
N GLU A 26 8.97 -1.62 0.22
CA GLU A 26 9.42 -0.32 0.74
C GLU A 26 8.49 0.24 1.83
N PHE A 27 7.20 -0.12 1.82
CA PHE A 27 6.25 0.24 2.88
C PHE A 27 6.64 -0.31 4.27
N TYR A 28 7.51 -1.32 4.32
CA TYR A 28 7.90 -2.02 5.54
C TYR A 28 9.34 -1.73 5.99
N TYR A 29 10.12 -0.96 5.22
CA TYR A 29 11.50 -0.62 5.63
C TYR A 29 12.05 0.74 5.15
N ALA A 30 11.43 1.44 4.19
CA ALA A 30 12.00 2.63 3.56
C ALA A 30 11.15 3.90 3.83
N PRO A 31 11.28 4.54 5.01
CA PRO A 31 10.49 5.72 5.37
C PRO A 31 10.71 6.91 4.43
N GLU A 32 11.88 6.98 3.80
CA GLU A 32 12.25 8.04 2.85
C GLU A 32 11.32 8.08 1.63
N MET A 33 10.64 6.96 1.29
CA MET A 33 9.70 6.92 0.16
C MET A 33 8.48 7.84 0.36
N PHE A 34 8.18 8.20 1.61
CA PHE A 34 7.05 9.06 1.97
C PHE A 34 7.42 10.54 2.05
N GLN A 35 8.69 10.87 1.78
CA GLN A 35 9.22 12.23 1.90
C GLN A 35 9.72 12.74 0.55
N ASN A 36 9.40 13.99 0.23
CA ASN A 36 9.97 14.69 -0.91
C ASN A 36 11.31 15.35 -0.52
N LEU A 37 12.29 14.53 -0.12
CA LEU A 37 13.60 14.98 0.37
C LEU A 37 14.35 15.85 -0.63
N ASN A 38 14.15 15.59 -1.93
CA ASN A 38 14.79 16.31 -3.02
C ASN A 38 14.06 17.61 -3.43
N GLY A 39 12.95 17.95 -2.77
CA GLY A 39 12.17 19.15 -3.09
C GLY A 39 11.67 19.16 -4.54
N LEU A 40 11.30 17.99 -5.07
CA LEU A 40 10.82 17.84 -6.45
C LEU A 40 9.56 18.69 -6.69
N PRO A 41 9.42 19.32 -7.88
CA PRO A 41 8.22 20.10 -8.21
C PRO A 41 7.07 19.17 -8.60
N LEU A 42 6.40 18.58 -7.61
CA LEU A 42 5.30 17.60 -7.80
C LEU A 42 3.96 18.24 -8.23
N GLY A 43 3.91 19.55 -8.44
CA GLY A 43 2.74 20.28 -8.89
C GLY A 43 1.77 20.67 -7.77
N ARG A 44 0.53 20.98 -8.14
CA ARG A 44 -0.53 21.43 -7.24
C ARG A 44 -1.80 20.61 -7.42
N LEU A 45 -2.53 20.45 -6.34
CA LEU A 45 -3.88 19.89 -6.34
C LEU A 45 -4.89 20.90 -6.92
N GLN A 46 -6.10 20.44 -7.23
CA GLN A 46 -7.19 21.29 -7.74
C GLN A 46 -7.57 22.42 -6.79
N ASP A 47 -7.33 22.25 -5.49
CA ASP A 47 -7.53 23.25 -4.45
C ASP A 47 -6.30 24.15 -4.21
N ASN A 48 -5.36 24.19 -5.17
CA ASN A 48 -4.10 24.94 -5.13
C ASN A 48 -3.07 24.53 -4.08
N ARG A 49 -3.31 23.49 -3.27
CA ARG A 49 -2.28 22.97 -2.35
C ARG A 49 -1.09 22.38 -3.12
N VAL A 50 0.12 22.71 -2.69
CA VAL A 50 1.36 22.16 -3.26
C VAL A 50 1.49 20.70 -2.84
N VAL A 51 1.86 19.85 -3.79
CA VAL A 51 2.18 18.44 -3.50
C VAL A 51 3.61 18.36 -2.96
N GLY A 52 3.77 17.73 -1.81
CA GLY A 52 5.05 17.54 -1.13
C GLY A 52 5.17 16.11 -0.60
N ASP A 53 5.43 15.97 0.69
CA ASP A 53 5.45 14.67 1.38
C ASP A 53 4.10 13.95 1.27
N VAL A 54 4.15 12.62 1.37
CA VAL A 54 2.95 11.78 1.35
C VAL A 54 2.16 12.02 2.63
N ILE A 55 0.84 12.20 2.49
CA ILE A 55 -0.07 12.34 3.62
C ILE A 55 -0.25 10.97 4.29
N LEU A 56 0.31 10.86 5.50
CA LEU A 56 0.25 9.66 6.33
C LEU A 56 -1.02 9.63 7.21
N PRO A 57 -1.43 8.44 7.71
CA PRO A 57 -2.52 8.32 8.65
C PRO A 57 -2.26 9.05 9.99
N PRO A 58 -3.30 9.51 10.71
CA PRO A 58 -3.14 10.27 11.95
C PRO A 58 -2.31 9.57 13.04
N TRP A 59 -2.39 8.24 13.10
CA TRP A 59 -1.65 7.43 14.09
C TRP A 59 -0.13 7.48 13.87
N ALA A 60 0.34 7.82 12.66
CA ALA A 60 1.75 7.98 12.35
C ALA A 60 2.29 9.36 12.74
N LYS A 61 1.44 10.30 13.18
CA LYS A 61 1.85 11.63 13.69
C LYS A 61 2.74 12.43 12.73
N ASN A 62 2.52 12.29 11.42
CA ASN A 62 3.38 12.85 10.36
C ASN A 62 4.85 12.40 10.42
N ASP A 63 5.12 11.25 11.03
CA ASP A 63 6.44 10.63 11.09
C ASP A 63 6.48 9.38 10.19
N PRO A 64 7.18 9.44 9.05
CA PRO A 64 7.39 8.28 8.17
C PRO A 64 8.10 7.11 8.84
N TYR A 65 8.98 7.36 9.80
CA TYR A 65 9.67 6.30 10.54
C TYR A 65 8.68 5.55 11.44
N GLU A 66 7.79 6.26 12.13
CA GLU A 66 6.73 5.65 12.92
C GLU A 66 5.73 4.88 12.04
N PHE A 67 5.40 5.43 10.86
CA PHE A 67 4.57 4.73 9.86
C PHE A 67 5.16 3.37 9.47
N VAL A 68 6.43 3.37 9.04
CA VAL A 68 7.15 2.15 8.63
C VAL A 68 7.35 1.20 9.81
N ARG A 69 7.69 1.70 11.00
CA ARG A 69 7.88 0.88 12.20
C ARG A 69 6.60 0.11 12.55
N LEU A 70 5.45 0.77 12.49
CA LEU A 70 4.16 0.14 12.78
C LEU A 70 3.71 -0.80 11.65
N HIS A 71 3.96 -0.46 10.38
CA HIS A 71 3.72 -1.38 9.25
C HIS A 71 4.54 -2.67 9.39
N ARG A 72 5.83 -2.56 9.74
CA ARG A 72 6.68 -3.72 9.99
C ARG A 72 6.20 -4.53 11.19
N ALA A 73 5.84 -3.87 12.28
CA ALA A 73 5.29 -4.56 13.46
C ALA A 73 3.98 -5.30 13.15
N ALA A 74 3.14 -4.74 12.27
CA ALA A 74 1.92 -5.41 11.80
C ALA A 74 2.23 -6.63 10.92
N LEU A 75 3.20 -6.52 10.00
CA LEU A 75 3.64 -7.63 9.14
C LEU A 75 4.20 -8.81 9.96
N GLU A 76 4.94 -8.51 11.03
CA GLU A 76 5.54 -9.51 11.93
C GLU A 76 4.59 -9.94 13.06
N SER A 77 3.31 -9.53 13.02
CA SER A 77 2.34 -9.89 14.06
C SER A 77 1.89 -11.34 13.94
N GLU A 78 1.45 -11.92 15.06
CA GLU A 78 0.88 -13.28 15.10
C GLU A 78 -0.27 -13.45 14.10
N TYR A 79 -1.10 -12.41 13.93
CA TYR A 79 -2.21 -12.44 12.97
C TYR A 79 -1.70 -12.63 11.54
N VAL A 80 -0.70 -11.85 11.13
CA VAL A 80 -0.13 -11.99 9.78
C VAL A 80 0.61 -13.32 9.66
N THR A 81 1.44 -13.71 10.64
CA THR A 81 2.13 -15.00 10.62
C THR A 81 1.16 -16.18 10.44
N ALA A 82 0.02 -16.17 11.13
CA ALA A 82 -0.97 -17.23 11.04
C ALA A 82 -1.69 -17.28 9.68
N ASN A 83 -1.76 -16.17 8.94
CA ASN A 83 -2.58 -16.05 7.72
C ASN A 83 -1.80 -15.79 6.43
N LEU A 84 -0.50 -15.45 6.49
CA LEU A 84 0.29 -15.02 5.33
C LEU A 84 0.33 -16.07 4.22
N HIS A 85 0.32 -17.35 4.59
CA HIS A 85 0.31 -18.46 3.63
C HIS A 85 -0.91 -18.43 2.70
N HIS A 86 -2.06 -17.88 3.12
CA HIS A 86 -3.21 -17.70 2.24
C HIS A 86 -2.97 -16.65 1.14
N TRP A 87 -2.23 -15.58 1.46
CA TRP A 87 -1.81 -14.61 0.44
C TRP A 87 -0.77 -15.22 -0.50
N ILE A 88 0.17 -16.02 0.03
CA ILE A 88 1.13 -16.76 -0.80
C ILE A 88 0.40 -17.71 -1.77
N ASP A 89 -0.66 -18.38 -1.33
CA ASP A 89 -1.48 -19.23 -2.20
C ASP A 89 -2.07 -18.47 -3.40
N LEU A 90 -2.48 -17.21 -3.21
CA LEU A 90 -3.02 -16.35 -4.26
C LEU A 90 -1.92 -15.89 -5.23
N ILE A 91 -0.78 -15.43 -4.72
CA ILE A 91 0.25 -14.79 -5.55
C ILE A 91 1.18 -15.81 -6.20
N PHE A 92 1.55 -16.89 -5.50
CA PHE A 92 2.58 -17.84 -5.92
C PHE A 92 2.16 -19.32 -5.82
N GLY A 93 1.02 -19.61 -5.20
CA GLY A 93 0.58 -20.98 -4.92
C GLY A 93 -0.54 -21.47 -5.83
N HIS A 94 -1.32 -22.41 -5.31
CA HIS A 94 -2.31 -23.15 -6.11
C HIS A 94 -3.55 -22.33 -6.51
N LYS A 95 -3.77 -21.16 -5.89
CA LYS A 95 -4.87 -20.24 -6.23
C LYS A 95 -4.46 -19.16 -7.24
N GLN A 96 -3.28 -19.29 -7.84
CA GLN A 96 -2.81 -18.36 -8.87
C GLN A 96 -3.51 -18.57 -10.23
N ILE A 97 -3.86 -19.80 -10.58
CA ILE A 97 -4.47 -20.14 -11.88
C ILE A 97 -5.55 -21.24 -11.78
N GLY A 98 -6.34 -21.39 -12.85
CA GLY A 98 -7.35 -22.44 -12.98
C GLY A 98 -8.57 -22.23 -12.09
N ALA A 99 -9.35 -23.29 -11.89
CA ALA A 99 -10.59 -23.23 -11.09
C ALA A 99 -10.40 -22.64 -9.67
N PRO A 100 -9.32 -22.96 -8.92
CA PRO A 100 -9.10 -22.35 -7.60
C PRO A 100 -8.89 -20.83 -7.64
N ALA A 101 -8.36 -20.29 -8.75
CA ALA A 101 -8.21 -18.84 -8.93
C ALA A 101 -9.55 -18.18 -9.26
N GLU A 102 -10.38 -18.83 -10.08
CA GLU A 102 -11.75 -18.37 -10.38
C GLU A 102 -12.62 -18.34 -9.12
N GLU A 103 -12.54 -19.37 -8.29
CA GLU A 103 -13.27 -19.44 -7.00
C GLU A 103 -12.80 -18.37 -5.99
N ALA A 104 -11.58 -17.86 -6.12
CA ALA A 104 -10.98 -16.88 -5.24
C ALA A 104 -11.01 -15.44 -5.80
N ASP A 105 -11.69 -15.20 -6.93
CA ASP A 105 -11.70 -13.92 -7.65
C ASP A 105 -10.28 -13.39 -7.99
N ASN A 106 -9.34 -14.30 -8.28
CA ASN A 106 -7.91 -14.03 -8.44
C ASN A 106 -7.41 -14.26 -9.88
N VAL A 107 -8.27 -14.01 -10.88
CA VAL A 107 -7.93 -14.16 -12.31
C VAL A 107 -7.60 -12.80 -12.92
N PHE A 108 -6.40 -12.66 -13.48
CA PHE A 108 -5.91 -11.45 -14.13
C PHE A 108 -5.66 -11.69 -15.63
N PHE A 109 -5.72 -10.62 -16.44
CA PHE A 109 -5.52 -10.65 -17.89
C PHE A 109 -4.03 -10.59 -18.28
#